data_AF-A0A3D4Q063-F1
#
_entry.id   AF-A0A3D4Q063-F1
#
_cell.length_a   1.000
_cell.length_b   1.000
_cell.length_c   1.000
_cell.angle_alpha   90.00
_cell.angle_beta   90.00
_cell.angle_gamma   90.00
#
_symmetry.space_group_name_H-M   'P 1'
#
loop_
_entity.id
_entity.type
_entity.pdbx_description
1 polymer ?
#
loop_
_entity_poly.entity_id
_entity_poly.type
_entity_poly.pdbx_seq_one_letter_code
_entity_poly.pdbx_strand_id
1 'polypeptide(L)'
;METQLLLKIIHMTSVSVLLVILLARGLTLFKGVQGNQPNPAGRTLWVALQHLSVTLIVVTGIALLALKDFQVETWFYAKIILFLVMLSSLMKAYRKTDSILLVQRRAGWGIALVALLAIIALVMIKPSFG
;
A
#
# COMPACT_ATOMS: atom_id res chain seq x y z
N MET A 1 7.13 11.96 24.03
CA MET A 1 8.16 11.06 23.45
C MET A 1 7.62 9.64 23.23
N GLU A 2 7.04 9.02 24.26
CA GLU A 2 6.49 7.65 24.21
C GLU A 2 5.38 7.44 23.15
N THR A 3 4.38 8.33 23.10
CA THR A 3 3.28 8.27 22.12
C THR A 3 3.76 8.34 20.67
N GLN A 4 4.73 9.21 20.38
CA GLN A 4 5.28 9.38 19.04
C GLN A 4 6.06 8.12 18.60
N LEU A 5 6.81 7.49 19.52
CA LEU A 5 7.51 6.24 19.26
C LEU A 5 6.53 5.11 18.98
N LEU A 6 5.49 4.95 19.80
CA LEU A 6 4.46 3.93 19.62
C LEU A 6 3.76 4.09 18.26
N LEU A 7 3.34 5.30 17.89
CA LEU A 7 2.72 5.57 16.59
C LEU A 7 3.65 5.23 15.43
N LYS A 8 4.95 5.55 15.53
CA LYS A 8 5.95 5.16 14.51
C LYS A 8 6.07 3.64 14.38
N ILE A 9 6.11 2.91 15.50
CA ILE A 9 6.16 1.44 15.47
C ILE A 9 4.93 0.87 14.78
N ILE A 10 3.72 1.32 15.15
CA ILE A 10 2.48 0.86 14.52
C ILE A 10 2.47 1.18 13.02
N HIS A 11 2.88 2.40 12.64
CA HIS A 11 2.93 2.83 11.24
C HIS A 11 3.87 1.95 10.42
N MET A 12 5.12 1.78 10.87
CA MET A 12 6.13 0.99 10.17
C MET A 12 5.76 -0.49 10.09
N THR A 13 5.22 -1.06 11.17
CA THR A 13 4.69 -2.44 11.17
C THR A 13 3.54 -2.57 10.18
N SER A 14 2.64 -1.59 10.10
CA SER A 14 1.52 -1.62 9.16
C SER A 14 1.98 -1.57 7.70
N VAL A 15 3.04 -0.82 7.39
CA VAL A 15 3.67 -0.80 6.05
C VAL A 15 4.28 -2.17 5.72
N SER A 16 5.01 -2.77 6.65
CA SER A 16 5.60 -4.11 6.47
C SER A 16 4.54 -5.18 6.27
N VAL A 17 3.47 -5.14 7.06
CA VAL A 17 2.32 -6.05 6.92
C VAL A 17 1.63 -5.85 5.57
N LEU A 18 1.43 -4.60 5.13
CA LEU A 18 0.88 -4.30 3.81
C LEU A 18 1.71 -4.90 2.68
N LEU A 19 3.05 -4.83 2.76
CA LEU A 19 3.94 -5.44 1.77
C LEU A 19 3.70 -6.95 1.66
N VAL A 20 3.66 -7.66 2.80
CA VAL A 20 3.39 -9.10 2.83
C VAL A 20 2.01 -9.42 2.25
N ILE A 21 0.98 -8.66 2.62
CA ILE A 21 -0.38 -8.85 2.09
C ILE A 21 -0.42 -8.61 0.59
N LEU A 22 0.29 -7.60 0.09
CA LEU A 22 0.32 -7.28 -1.33
C LEU A 22 0.97 -8.41 -2.14
N LEU A 23 2.04 -9.02 -1.63
CA LEU A 23 2.65 -10.22 -2.23
C LEU A 23 1.70 -11.43 -2.17
N ALA A 24 1.10 -11.71 -1.02
CA ALA A 24 0.16 -12.81 -0.84
C ALA A 24 -1.06 -12.69 -1.75
N ARG A 25 -1.64 -11.49 -1.87
CA ARG A 25 -2.72 -11.19 -2.81
C ARG A 25 -2.27 -11.20 -4.26
N GLY A 26 -1.00 -10.89 -4.54
CA GLY A 26 -0.42 -11.05 -5.87
C GLY A 26 -0.56 -12.48 -6.36
N LEU A 27 -0.28 -13.47 -5.51
CA LEU A 27 -0.38 -14.89 -5.86
C LEU A 27 -1.76 -15.29 -6.38
N THR A 28 -2.85 -14.67 -5.88
CA THR A 28 -4.21 -14.97 -6.35
C THR A 28 -4.48 -14.49 -7.78
N LEU A 29 -3.66 -13.59 -8.34
CA LEU A 29 -3.70 -13.17 -9.74
C LEU A 29 -2.89 -14.08 -10.67
N PHE A 30 -2.07 -14.98 -10.12
CA PHE A 30 -1.21 -15.89 -10.89
C PHE A 30 -1.59 -17.36 -10.73
N LYS A 31 -2.18 -17.76 -9.60
CA LYS A 31 -2.54 -19.16 -9.29
C LYS A 31 -4.03 -19.31 -8.98
N GLY A 32 -4.71 -20.27 -9.63
CA GLY A 32 -6.12 -20.59 -9.39
C GLY A 32 -7.10 -19.51 -9.83
N VAL A 33 -6.75 -18.76 -10.88
CA VAL A 33 -7.61 -17.72 -11.48
C VAL A 33 -8.85 -18.32 -12.14
N GLN A 34 -9.94 -17.58 -12.16
CA GLN A 34 -11.21 -17.99 -12.78
C GLN A 34 -11.60 -16.95 -13.85
N GLY A 35 -11.33 -17.27 -15.12
CA GLY A 35 -11.44 -16.30 -16.20
C GLY A 35 -10.54 -15.08 -15.95
N ASN A 36 -11.14 -13.89 -15.94
CA ASN A 36 -10.45 -12.63 -15.63
C ASN A 36 -10.40 -12.29 -14.12
N GLN A 37 -10.94 -13.14 -13.23
CA GLN A 37 -10.98 -12.88 -11.79
C GLN A 37 -9.79 -13.52 -11.05
N PRO A 38 -9.31 -12.87 -9.96
CA PRO A 38 -8.37 -13.49 -9.04
C PRO A 38 -8.99 -14.72 -8.36
N ASN A 39 -8.13 -15.63 -7.89
CA ASN A 39 -8.53 -16.76 -7.06
C ASN A 39 -9.35 -16.29 -5.83
N PRO A 40 -10.54 -16.85 -5.59
CA PRO A 40 -11.39 -16.46 -4.46
C PRO A 40 -10.87 -16.96 -3.09
N ALA A 41 -9.92 -17.90 -3.05
CA ALA A 41 -9.40 -18.48 -1.81
C ALA A 41 -8.79 -17.41 -0.89
N GLY A 42 -9.22 -17.39 0.38
CA GLY A 42 -8.73 -16.44 1.38
C GLY A 42 -9.06 -14.96 1.09
N ARG A 43 -9.88 -14.67 0.08
CA ARG A 43 -10.17 -13.30 -0.39
C ARG A 43 -10.62 -12.39 0.74
N THR A 44 -11.56 -12.82 1.56
CA THR A 44 -12.14 -12.00 2.64
C THR A 44 -11.06 -11.58 3.65
N LEU A 45 -10.27 -12.54 4.13
CA LEU A 45 -9.19 -12.28 5.09
C LEU A 45 -8.15 -11.31 4.51
N TRP A 46 -7.64 -11.59 3.31
CA TRP A 46 -6.60 -10.75 2.71
C TRP A 46 -7.09 -9.34 2.36
N VAL A 47 -8.34 -9.20 1.95
CA VAL A 47 -8.97 -7.89 1.72
C VAL A 47 -9.12 -7.14 3.04
N ALA A 48 -9.62 -7.79 4.10
CA ALA A 48 -9.78 -7.17 5.40
C ALA A 48 -8.43 -6.70 5.98
N LEU A 49 -7.40 -7.56 5.95
CA LEU A 49 -6.06 -7.19 6.40
C LEU A 49 -5.47 -6.05 5.58
N GLN A 50 -5.66 -6.04 4.25
CA GLN A 50 -5.20 -4.93 3.41
C GLN A 50 -5.86 -3.60 3.82
N HIS A 51 -7.18 -3.60 4.01
CA HIS A 51 -7.91 -2.41 4.44
C HIS A 51 -7.44 -1.96 5.82
N LEU A 52 -7.28 -2.88 6.77
CA LEU A 52 -6.77 -2.57 8.11
C LEU A 52 -5.38 -1.93 8.04
N SER A 53 -4.43 -2.52 7.30
CA SER A 53 -3.08 -1.97 7.16
C SER A 53 -3.09 -0.58 6.53
N VAL A 54 -3.85 -0.37 5.44
CA VAL A 54 -3.97 0.94 4.79
C VAL A 54 -4.59 1.97 5.74
N THR A 55 -5.65 1.61 6.47
CA THR A 55 -6.28 2.48 7.47
C THR A 55 -5.30 2.86 8.57
N LEU A 56 -4.57 1.89 9.14
CA LEU A 56 -3.57 2.16 10.16
C LEU A 56 -2.46 3.08 9.64
N ILE A 57 -1.96 2.86 8.41
CA ILE A 57 -0.96 3.73 7.77
C ILE A 57 -1.48 5.17 7.67
N VAL A 58 -2.71 5.37 7.19
CA VAL A 58 -3.31 6.70 7.03
C VAL A 58 -3.51 7.38 8.39
N VAL A 59 -4.16 6.70 9.34
CA VAL A 59 -4.49 7.26 10.66
C VAL A 59 -3.21 7.60 11.44
N THR A 60 -2.27 6.65 11.54
CA THR A 60 -1.00 6.92 12.23
C THR A 60 -0.14 7.94 11.49
N GLY A 61 -0.19 7.98 10.16
CA GLY A 61 0.50 8.98 9.35
C GLY A 61 -0.01 10.40 9.62
N ILE A 62 -1.33 10.59 9.65
CA ILE A 62 -1.96 11.88 9.98
C ILE A 62 -1.65 12.28 11.42
N ALA A 63 -1.75 11.34 12.38
CA ALA A 63 -1.41 11.61 13.77
C ALA A 63 0.06 12.05 13.94
N LEU A 64 1.00 11.39 13.26
CA LEU A 64 2.41 11.76 13.27
C LEU A 64 2.69 13.11 12.61
N LEU A 65 1.92 13.48 11.57
CA LEU A 65 1.98 14.81 10.97
C LEU A 65 1.47 15.89 11.92
N ALA A 66 0.35 15.64 12.61
CA ALA A 66 -0.20 16.56 13.59
C ALA A 66 0.78 16.81 14.74
N LEU A 67 1.47 15.77 15.21
CA LEU A 67 2.55 15.88 16.22
C LEU A 67 3.80 16.63 15.72
N LYS A 68 3.90 16.91 14.41
CA LYS A 68 4.99 17.66 13.79
C LYS A 68 4.49 18.97 13.17
N ASP A 69 3.32 19.46 13.59
CA ASP A 69 2.69 20.68 13.08
C ASP A 69 2.58 20.72 11.55
N PHE A 70 2.41 19.55 10.93
CA PHE A 70 2.38 19.35 9.48
C PHE A 70 3.62 19.85 8.73
N GLN A 71 4.75 20.03 9.43
CA GLN A 71 6.03 20.40 8.84
C GLN A 71 6.64 19.19 8.12
N VAL A 72 6.64 19.21 6.78
CA VAL A 72 7.10 18.10 5.95
C VAL A 72 8.23 18.53 5.01
N GLU A 73 9.11 17.59 4.72
CA GLU A 73 10.16 17.76 3.71
C GLU A 73 9.64 17.40 2.32
N THR A 74 10.30 17.88 1.26
CA THR A 74 9.85 17.72 -0.13
C THR A 74 9.61 16.25 -0.54
N TRP A 75 10.46 15.32 -0.09
CA TRP A 75 10.30 13.89 -0.38
C TRP A 75 9.01 13.29 0.19
N PHE A 76 8.41 13.91 1.20
CA PHE A 76 7.12 13.49 1.74
C PHE A 76 6.00 13.65 0.71
N TYR A 77 6.00 14.71 -0.11
CA TYR A 77 4.99 14.89 -1.15
C TYR A 77 5.06 13.79 -2.22
N ALA A 78 6.29 13.41 -2.62
CA ALA A 78 6.50 12.28 -3.52
C ALA A 78 5.93 10.97 -2.94
N LYS A 79 6.14 10.75 -1.62
CA LYS A 79 5.55 9.61 -0.91
C LYS A 79 4.01 9.62 -0.98
N ILE A 80 3.36 10.77 -0.82
CA ILE A 80 1.89 10.87 -0.93
C ILE A 80 1.42 10.54 -2.35
N ILE A 81 2.08 11.06 -3.38
CA ILE A 81 1.73 10.76 -4.77
C ILE A 81 1.85 9.25 -5.05
N LEU A 82 2.97 8.64 -4.65
CA LEU A 82 3.17 7.18 -4.80
C LEU A 82 2.12 6.38 -4.02
N PHE A 83 1.71 6.86 -2.85
CA PHE A 83 0.67 6.21 -2.06
C PHE A 83 -0.68 6.23 -2.79
N LEU A 84 -1.04 7.36 -3.41
CA LEU A 84 -2.24 7.47 -4.26
C LEU A 84 -2.16 6.57 -5.49
N VAL A 85 -0.99 6.49 -6.13
CA VAL A 85 -0.74 5.58 -7.26
C VAL A 85 -0.95 4.13 -6.83
N MET A 86 -0.43 3.73 -5.67
CA MET A 86 -0.61 2.40 -5.11
C MET A 86 -2.10 2.09 -4.89
N LEU A 87 -2.85 2.99 -4.23
CA LEU A 87 -4.28 2.81 -3.98
C LEU A 87 -5.09 2.67 -5.28
N SER A 88 -4.89 3.59 -6.23
CA SER A 88 -5.56 3.57 -7.54
C SER A 88 -5.29 2.26 -8.30
N SER A 89 -4.04 1.80 -8.26
CA SER A 89 -3.62 0.58 -8.97
C SER A 89 -4.21 -0.68 -8.32
N LEU A 90 -4.23 -0.75 -6.98
CA LEU A 90 -4.89 -1.85 -6.24
C LEU A 90 -6.41 -1.89 -6.47
N MET A 91 -7.06 -0.72 -6.50
CA MET A 91 -8.49 -0.62 -6.82
C MET A 91 -8.79 -1.21 -8.20
N LYS A 92 -7.96 -0.93 -9.20
CA LYS A 92 -8.11 -1.50 -10.56
C LYS A 92 -7.79 -2.99 -10.59
N ALA A 93 -6.69 -3.42 -9.95
CA ALA A 93 -6.25 -4.81 -9.94
C ALA A 93 -7.32 -5.77 -9.38
N TYR A 94 -8.07 -5.34 -8.36
CA TYR A 94 -9.05 -6.17 -7.65
C TYR A 94 -10.51 -5.73 -7.80
N ARG A 95 -10.81 -4.84 -8.75
CA ARG A 95 -12.20 -4.43 -9.04
C ARG A 95 -13.05 -5.65 -9.41
N LYS A 96 -14.25 -5.76 -8.83
CA LYS A 96 -15.23 -6.83 -9.11
C LYS A 96 -15.98 -6.55 -10.42
N THR A 97 -15.32 -6.80 -11.55
CA THR A 97 -15.91 -6.66 -12.90
C THR A 97 -15.20 -7.59 -13.88
N ASP A 98 -15.89 -8.15 -14.87
CA ASP A 98 -15.27 -9.05 -15.85
C ASP A 98 -14.67 -8.32 -17.06
N SER A 99 -14.89 -7.01 -17.16
CA SER A 99 -14.40 -6.13 -18.24
C SER A 99 -12.89 -5.88 -18.24
N ILE A 100 -12.19 -6.17 -17.14
CA ILE A 100 -10.74 -5.94 -17.02
C ILE A 100 -10.02 -7.26 -17.25
N LEU A 101 -9.15 -7.29 -18.27
CA LEU A 101 -8.34 -8.46 -18.60
C LEU A 101 -7.39 -8.84 -17.46
N LEU A 102 -7.15 -10.14 -17.28
CA LEU A 102 -6.25 -10.63 -16.23
C LEU A 102 -4.83 -10.04 -16.31
N VAL A 103 -4.32 -9.81 -17.53
CA VAL A 103 -3.00 -9.17 -17.73
C VAL A 103 -2.97 -7.72 -17.21
N GLN A 104 -4.06 -6.97 -17.40
CA GLN A 104 -4.17 -5.60 -16.90
C GLN A 104 -4.27 -5.57 -15.37
N ARG A 105 -4.91 -6.59 -14.76
CA ARG A 105 -4.94 -6.74 -13.29
C ARG A 105 -3.56 -6.99 -12.72
N ARG A 106 -2.79 -7.87 -13.35
CA ARG A 106 -1.40 -8.17 -12.98
C ARG A 106 -0.53 -6.91 -13.12
N ALA A 107 -0.71 -6.14 -14.18
CA ALA A 107 -0.04 -4.85 -14.35
C ALA A 107 -0.40 -3.87 -13.22
N GLY A 108 -1.69 -3.73 -12.89
CA GLY A 108 -2.14 -2.88 -11.77
C GLY A 108 -1.56 -3.32 -10.42
N TRP A 109 -1.47 -4.63 -10.16
CA TRP A 109 -0.79 -5.14 -8.98
C TRP A 109 0.72 -4.82 -9.00
N GLY A 110 1.38 -5.00 -10.13
CA GLY A 110 2.81 -4.70 -10.28
C GLY A 110 3.13 -3.22 -10.05
N ILE A 111 2.31 -2.31 -10.59
CA ILE A 111 2.44 -0.87 -10.35
C ILE A 111 2.29 -0.55 -8.86
N ALA A 112 1.31 -1.18 -8.18
CA ALA A 112 1.14 -0.99 -6.75
C ALA A 112 2.35 -1.47 -5.94
N LEU A 113 2.93 -2.62 -6.30
CA LEU A 113 4.14 -3.15 -5.66
C LEU A 113 5.33 -2.20 -5.84
N VAL A 114 5.59 -1.76 -7.07
CA VAL A 114 6.67 -0.82 -7.37
C VAL A 114 6.49 0.50 -6.61
N ALA A 115 5.26 1.02 -6.55
CA ALA A 115 4.97 2.24 -5.79
C ALA A 115 5.23 2.06 -4.29
N LEU A 116 4.86 0.92 -3.69
CA LEU A 116 5.15 0.62 -2.29
C LEU A 116 6.66 0.51 -2.02
N LEU A 117 7.41 -0.16 -2.90
CA LEU A 117 8.86 -0.25 -2.78
C LEU A 117 9.54 1.12 -2.91
N ALA A 118 9.07 1.97 -3.83
CA ALA A 118 9.55 3.34 -3.97
C ALA A 118 9.24 4.19 -2.73
N ILE A 119 8.07 4.02 -2.10
CA ILE A 119 7.73 4.66 -0.82
C ILE A 119 8.72 4.24 0.28
N ILE A 120 9.01 2.95 0.39
CA ILE A 120 9.96 2.42 1.37
C ILE A 120 11.35 3.00 1.11
N ALA A 121 11.81 2.99 -0.15
CA ALA A 121 13.09 3.57 -0.54
C ALA A 121 13.18 5.06 -0.20
N LEU A 122 12.14 5.86 -0.50
CA LEU A 122 12.09 7.29 -0.13
C LEU A 122 12.22 7.50 1.39
N VAL A 123 11.57 6.65 2.20
CA VAL A 123 11.65 6.75 3.67
C VAL A 123 13.03 6.34 4.20
N MET A 124 13.73 5.44 3.53
CA MET A 124 15.09 5.02 3.91
C MET A 124 16.14 6.06 3.49
N ILE A 125 16.03 6.60 2.27
CA ILE A 125 17.01 7.53 1.69
C ILE A 125 16.79 8.96 2.20
N LYS A 126 15.52 9.40 2.32
CA LYS A 126 15.12 10.78 2.67
C LYS A 126 15.90 11.83 1.89
N PRO A 127 15.78 11.85 0.55
CA PRO A 127 16.58 12.74 -0.28
C PRO A 127 16.29 14.21 0.07
N SER A 128 17.36 14.99 0.22
CA SER A 128 17.33 16.44 0.34
C SER A 128 17.92 17.04 -0.92
N PHE A 129 17.20 17.96 -1.57
CA PHE A 129 17.58 18.52 -2.86
C PHE A 129 18.24 19.90 -2.79
N GLY A 130 18.58 20.37 -1.58
CA GLY A 130 19.22 21.68 -1.37
C GLY A 130 18.25 22.84 -1.44
#